data_AF-A0A0P7ZQX6-F1
#
_entry.id   AF-A0A0P7ZQX6-F1
#
_cell.length_a   1.000
_cell.length_b   1.000
_cell.length_c   1.000
_cell.angle_alpha   90.00
_cell.angle_beta   90.00
_cell.angle_gamma   90.00
#
_symmetry.space_group_name_H-M   'P 1'
#
loop_
_entity.id
_entity.type
_entity.pdbx_description
1 polymer ?
#
loop_
_entity_poly.entity_id
_entity_poly.type
_entity_poly.pdbx_seq_one_letter_code
_entity_poly.pdbx_strand_id
1 'polypeptide(L)'
;MKNIAAIVAIIATAAFVGNMINIGMSYARYWQSIEPIAFMQDFKVKFPLLLAPTTVTLLPALIATLLSVVFNWNIPETRSLWLIALVGLLLTIAITLIYHLPNNLAFMGLKYSAAKATSRLQIWVLLHWVRVVMATTAAVFAILAFQKS
;
A
#
# COMPACT_ATOMS: atom_id res chain seq x y z
N MET A 1 13.65 11.08 -20.33
CA MET A 1 13.64 9.93 -19.39
C MET A 1 13.31 10.34 -17.95
N LYS A 2 14.00 11.34 -17.36
CA LYS A 2 13.72 11.81 -15.98
C LYS A 2 12.24 12.20 -15.76
N ASN A 3 11.70 13.02 -16.64
CA ASN A 3 10.30 13.48 -16.54
C ASN A 3 9.29 12.34 -16.70
N ILE A 4 9.60 11.33 -17.52
CA ILE A 4 8.73 10.16 -17.70
C ILE A 4 8.70 9.34 -16.40
N ALA A 5 9.86 9.07 -15.79
CA ALA A 5 9.92 8.35 -14.52
C ALA A 5 9.14 9.08 -13.42
N ALA A 6 9.29 10.40 -13.31
CA ALA A 6 8.54 11.19 -12.34
C ALA A 6 7.02 11.15 -12.57
N ILE A 7 6.57 11.29 -13.83
CA ILE A 7 5.16 11.22 -14.19
C ILE A 7 4.58 9.84 -13.86
N VAL A 8 5.28 8.76 -14.22
CA VAL A 8 4.85 7.39 -13.89
C VAL A 8 4.81 7.18 -12.38
N ALA A 9 5.79 7.67 -11.64
CA ALA A 9 5.82 7.57 -10.17
C ALA A 9 4.59 8.24 -9.55
N ILE A 10 4.23 9.44 -10.00
CA ILE A 10 3.06 10.17 -9.50
C ILE A 10 1.76 9.42 -9.83
N ILE A 11 1.55 9.05 -11.10
CA ILE A 11 0.32 8.38 -11.54
C ILE A 11 0.16 7.04 -10.83
N ALA A 12 1.21 6.22 -10.78
CA ALA A 12 1.15 4.91 -10.17
C ALA A 12 0.97 4.99 -8.64
N THR A 13 1.64 5.93 -7.97
CA THR A 13 1.47 6.12 -6.52
C THR A 13 0.05 6.59 -6.20
N ALA A 14 -0.52 7.53 -6.97
CA ALA A 14 -1.89 7.97 -6.81
C ALA A 14 -2.90 6.82 -7.06
N ALA A 15 -2.69 6.00 -8.09
CA ALA A 15 -3.51 4.82 -8.34
C ALA A 15 -3.42 3.81 -7.19
N PHE A 16 -2.24 3.59 -6.63
CA PHE A 16 -2.04 2.73 -5.47
C PHE A 16 -2.75 3.26 -4.22
N VAL A 17 -2.68 4.57 -3.95
CA VAL A 17 -3.43 5.23 -2.87
C VAL A 17 -4.93 5.03 -3.06
N GLY A 18 -5.45 5.27 -4.27
CA GLY A 18 -6.86 5.07 -4.58
C GLY A 18 -7.31 3.62 -4.35
N ASN A 19 -6.52 2.64 -4.80
CA ASN A 19 -6.79 1.22 -4.55
C ASN A 19 -6.79 0.89 -3.06
N MET A 20 -5.84 1.43 -2.29
CA MET A 20 -5.78 1.21 -0.84
C MET A 20 -6.97 1.84 -0.12
N ILE A 21 -7.36 3.08 -0.45
CA ILE A 21 -8.57 3.72 0.10
C ILE A 21 -9.81 2.88 -0.23
N ASN A 22 -9.94 2.39 -1.47
CA ASN A 22 -11.05 1.52 -1.85
C ASN A 22 -11.11 0.26 -0.97
N ILE A 23 -9.98 -0.41 -0.73
CA ILE A 23 -9.90 -1.58 0.16
C ILE A 23 -10.35 -1.22 1.58
N GLY A 24 -9.87 -0.11 2.13
CA GLY A 24 -10.23 0.35 3.48
C GLY A 24 -11.70 0.73 3.63
N MET A 25 -12.26 1.43 2.66
CA MET A 25 -13.62 1.96 2.73
C MET A 25 -14.70 0.93 2.41
N SER A 26 -14.41 -0.04 1.53
CA SER A 26 -15.36 -1.07 1.12
C SER A 26 -15.14 -2.37 1.90
N TYR A 27 -14.08 -3.12 1.56
CA TYR A 27 -13.85 -4.47 2.05
C TYR A 27 -13.56 -4.52 3.54
N ALA A 28 -12.62 -3.71 4.04
CA ALA A 28 -12.26 -3.72 5.46
C ALA A 28 -13.44 -3.40 6.37
N ARG A 29 -14.24 -2.39 6.00
CA ARG A 29 -15.46 -2.03 6.72
C ARG A 29 -16.50 -3.15 6.70
N TYR A 30 -16.72 -3.78 5.55
CA TYR A 30 -17.63 -4.93 5.44
C TYR A 30 -17.16 -6.11 6.30
N TRP A 31 -15.88 -6.47 6.24
CA TRP A 31 -15.32 -7.56 7.02
C TRP A 31 -15.42 -7.35 8.53
N GLN A 32 -15.30 -6.11 9.00
CA GLN A 32 -15.51 -5.77 10.41
C GLN A 32 -16.98 -5.83 10.85
N SER A 33 -17.93 -5.82 9.90
CA SER A 33 -19.38 -5.79 10.19
C SER A 33 -20.04 -7.16 10.25
N ILE A 34 -19.32 -8.22 9.88
CA ILE A 34 -19.84 -9.59 9.81
C ILE A 34 -19.18 -10.50 10.85
N GLU A 35 -19.82 -11.63 11.13
CA GLU A 35 -19.31 -12.62 12.08
C GLU A 35 -17.89 -13.09 11.70
N PRO A 36 -16.97 -13.29 12.67
CA PRO A 36 -15.55 -13.51 12.37
C PRO A 36 -15.26 -14.75 11.50
N ILE A 37 -16.06 -15.81 11.63
CA ILE A 37 -15.92 -17.00 10.79
C ILE A 37 -16.42 -16.72 9.37
N ALA A 38 -17.54 -16.02 9.23
CA ALA A 38 -18.06 -15.58 7.94
C ALA A 38 -17.08 -14.63 7.24
N PHE A 39 -16.43 -13.73 7.99
CA PHE A 39 -15.32 -12.91 7.51
C PHE A 39 -14.20 -13.76 6.89
N MET A 40 -13.66 -14.74 7.62
CA MET A 40 -12.55 -15.53 7.08
C MET A 40 -12.95 -16.33 5.83
N GLN A 41 -14.19 -16.82 5.78
CA GLN A 41 -14.73 -17.49 4.60
C GLN A 41 -14.85 -16.54 3.39
N ASP A 42 -15.39 -15.33 3.61
CA ASP A 42 -15.49 -14.30 2.57
C ASP A 42 -14.11 -13.83 2.11
N PHE A 43 -13.20 -13.59 3.05
CA PHE A 43 -11.84 -13.16 2.81
C PHE A 43 -11.07 -14.18 1.95
N LYS A 44 -11.23 -15.48 2.23
CA LYS A 44 -10.62 -16.55 1.43
C LYS A 44 -10.91 -16.44 -0.07
N VAL A 45 -12.13 -16.03 -0.41
CA VAL A 45 -12.57 -15.94 -1.81
C VAL A 45 -12.20 -14.59 -2.42
N LYS A 46 -12.41 -13.49 -1.69
CA LYS A 46 -12.27 -12.13 -2.24
C LYS A 46 -10.86 -11.57 -2.17
N PHE A 47 -10.04 -11.94 -1.17
CA PHE A 47 -8.69 -11.39 -1.01
C PHE A 47 -7.77 -11.66 -2.22
N PRO A 48 -7.77 -12.85 -2.86
CA PRO A 48 -7.01 -13.09 -4.09
C PRO A 48 -7.30 -12.07 -5.21
N LEU A 49 -8.54 -11.58 -5.31
CA LEU A 49 -8.95 -10.56 -6.29
C LEU A 49 -8.33 -9.19 -6.00
N LEU A 50 -7.86 -8.95 -4.78
CA LEU A 50 -7.22 -7.70 -4.37
C LEU A 50 -5.70 -7.72 -4.58
N LEU A 51 -5.08 -8.90 -4.72
CA LEU A 51 -3.62 -9.00 -4.91
C LEU A 51 -3.20 -8.34 -6.21
N ALA A 52 -3.80 -8.72 -7.33
CA ALA A 52 -3.38 -8.24 -8.64
C ALA A 52 -3.50 -6.71 -8.77
N PRO A 53 -4.64 -6.06 -8.43
CA PRO A 53 -4.74 -4.60 -8.45
C PRO A 53 -3.71 -3.91 -7.54
N THR A 54 -3.48 -4.47 -6.35
CA THR A 54 -2.49 -3.92 -5.41
C THR A 54 -1.07 -4.00 -5.97
N THR A 55 -0.68 -5.15 -6.52
CA THR A 55 0.66 -5.36 -7.10
C THR A 55 0.87 -4.51 -8.35
N VAL A 56 -0.12 -4.46 -9.26
CA VAL A 56 -0.05 -3.71 -10.52
C VAL A 56 0.00 -2.21 -10.29
N THR A 57 -0.58 -1.70 -9.22
CA THR A 57 -0.47 -0.27 -8.87
C THR A 57 0.80 0.04 -8.07
N LEU A 58 1.23 -0.86 -7.18
CA LEU A 58 2.41 -0.66 -6.33
C LEU A 58 3.76 -0.81 -7.06
N LEU A 59 3.92 -1.83 -7.91
CA LEU A 59 5.23 -2.10 -8.54
C LEU A 59 5.70 -0.95 -9.44
N PRO A 60 4.85 -0.40 -10.34
CA PRO A 60 5.26 0.75 -11.14
C PRO A 60 5.56 1.98 -10.27
N ALA A 61 4.80 2.19 -9.19
CA ALA A 61 5.04 3.27 -8.24
C ALA A 61 6.44 3.16 -7.60
N LEU A 62 6.79 1.97 -7.10
CA LEU A 62 8.09 1.71 -6.49
C LEU A 62 9.25 1.89 -7.48
N ILE A 63 9.16 1.25 -8.65
CA ILE A 63 10.24 1.27 -9.65
C ILE A 63 10.45 2.69 -10.17
N ALA A 64 9.38 3.39 -10.54
CA ALA A 64 9.49 4.73 -11.08
C ALA A 64 9.97 5.75 -10.03
N THR A 65 9.58 5.59 -8.75
CA THR A 65 10.09 6.41 -7.65
C THR A 65 11.58 6.17 -7.42
N LEU A 66 12.03 4.91 -7.43
CA LEU A 66 13.45 4.56 -7.33
C LEU A 66 14.27 5.16 -8.48
N LEU A 67 13.79 5.02 -9.72
CA LEU A 67 14.44 5.64 -10.89
C LEU A 67 14.50 7.16 -10.75
N SER A 68 13.47 7.79 -10.18
CA SER A 68 13.43 9.23 -9.95
C SER A 68 14.45 9.68 -8.90
N VAL A 69 14.74 8.88 -7.88
CA VAL A 69 15.88 9.10 -6.97
C VAL A 69 17.20 9.03 -7.74
N VAL A 70 17.42 7.97 -8.52
CA VAL A 70 18.67 7.74 -9.27
C VAL A 70 18.93 8.86 -10.26
N PHE A 71 17.91 9.27 -11.03
CA PHE A 71 18.05 10.31 -12.04
C PHE A 71 18.28 11.71 -11.46
N ASN A 72 17.89 11.95 -10.22
CA ASN A 72 18.06 13.22 -9.53
C ASN A 72 19.15 13.17 -8.44
N TRP A 73 20.02 12.17 -8.46
CA TRP A 73 21.03 11.96 -7.42
C TRP A 73 21.93 13.17 -7.13
N ASN A 74 22.25 13.93 -8.19
CA ASN A 74 23.14 15.09 -8.13
C ASN A 74 22.40 16.41 -7.83
N ILE A 75 21.09 16.37 -7.57
CA ILE A 75 20.28 17.54 -7.21
C ILE A 75 19.75 17.30 -5.79
N PRO A 76 20.49 17.72 -4.73
CA PRO A 76 20.20 17.31 -3.35
C PRO A 76 18.78 17.63 -2.87
N GLU A 77 18.24 18.78 -3.28
CA GLU A 77 16.89 19.21 -2.91
C GLU A 77 15.83 18.24 -3.47
N THR A 78 15.86 18.01 -4.78
CA THR A 78 14.97 17.09 -5.49
C THR A 78 15.15 15.63 -5.06
N ARG A 79 16.40 15.20 -4.85
CA ARG A 79 16.74 13.86 -4.35
C ARG A 79 16.09 13.60 -2.99
N SER A 80 16.17 14.54 -2.07
CA SER A 80 15.68 14.35 -0.70
C SER A 80 14.17 14.13 -0.69
N LEU A 81 13.43 14.84 -1.55
CA LEU A 81 11.99 14.65 -1.71
C LEU A 81 11.64 13.28 -2.32
N TRP A 82 12.36 12.86 -3.38
CA TRP A 82 12.18 11.52 -3.94
C TRP A 82 12.54 10.40 -2.95
N LEU A 83 13.54 10.60 -2.09
CA LEU A 83 13.90 9.65 -1.04
C LEU A 83 12.79 9.52 0.01
N ILE A 84 12.15 10.62 0.41
CA ILE A 84 11.00 10.57 1.33
C ILE A 84 9.85 9.78 0.69
N ALA A 85 9.56 10.02 -0.60
CA ALA A 85 8.55 9.26 -1.32
C ALA A 85 8.89 7.76 -1.37
N LEU A 86 10.14 7.41 -1.67
CA LEU A 86 10.61 6.04 -1.70
C LEU A 86 10.49 5.35 -0.33
N VAL A 87 10.91 6.02 0.74
CA VAL A 87 10.79 5.49 2.11
C VAL A 87 9.33 5.24 2.48
N GLY A 88 8.40 6.12 2.12
CA GLY A 88 6.97 5.90 2.34
C GLY A 88 6.43 4.63 1.67
N LEU A 89 6.84 4.37 0.42
CA LEU A 89 6.49 3.14 -0.29
C LEU A 89 7.16 1.90 0.34
N LEU A 90 8.42 2.00 0.75
CA LEU A 90 9.15 0.91 1.40
C LEU A 90 8.54 0.54 2.76
N LEU A 91 8.14 1.52 3.57
CA LEU A 91 7.44 1.27 4.83
C LEU A 91 6.09 0.60 4.58
N THR A 92 5.38 1.01 3.53
CA THR A 92 4.13 0.37 3.13
C THR A 92 4.33 -1.11 2.76
N ILE A 93 5.40 -1.42 2.02
CA ILE A 93 5.79 -2.79 1.68
C ILE A 93 6.19 -3.56 2.93
N ALA A 94 6.98 -2.97 3.83
CA ALA A 94 7.43 -3.62 5.06
C ALA A 94 6.24 -4.03 5.94
N ILE A 95 5.28 -3.13 6.18
CA ILE A 95 4.04 -3.46 6.91
C ILE A 95 3.29 -4.60 6.21
N THR A 96 3.22 -4.56 4.88
CA THR A 96 2.55 -5.58 4.08
C THR A 96 3.18 -6.96 4.27
N LEU A 97 4.51 -7.06 4.16
CA LEU A 97 5.23 -8.33 4.24
C LEU A 97 5.30 -8.86 5.66
N ILE A 98 5.55 -8.00 6.64
CA ILE A 98 5.75 -8.40 8.05
C ILE A 98 4.42 -8.72 8.72
N TYR A 99 3.36 -7.94 8.46
CA TYR A 99 2.09 -8.08 9.16
C TYR A 99 0.95 -8.58 8.26
N HIS A 100 0.64 -7.90 7.17
CA HIS A 100 -0.58 -8.22 6.39
C HIS A 100 -0.48 -9.60 5.75
N LEU A 101 0.58 -9.91 5.02
CA LEU A 101 0.75 -11.16 4.29
C LEU A 101 0.60 -12.42 5.17
N PRO A 102 1.31 -12.57 6.30
CA PRO A 102 1.13 -13.76 7.15
C PRO A 102 -0.29 -13.86 7.73
N ASN A 103 -0.90 -12.74 8.13
CA ASN A 103 -2.27 -12.75 8.63
C ASN A 103 -3.27 -13.08 7.51
N ASN A 104 -3.06 -12.59 6.30
CA ASN A 104 -3.91 -12.90 5.13
C ASN A 104 -3.89 -14.39 4.84
N LEU A 105 -2.70 -14.99 4.79
CA LEU A 105 -2.55 -16.45 4.60
C LEU A 105 -3.23 -17.24 5.72
N ALA A 106 -3.17 -16.75 6.97
CA ALA A 106 -3.85 -17.37 8.10
C ALA A 106 -5.38 -17.23 8.06
N PHE A 107 -5.90 -16.07 7.66
CA PHE A 107 -7.34 -15.85 7.44
C PHE A 107 -7.87 -16.75 6.32
N MET A 108 -7.19 -16.80 5.17
CA MET A 108 -7.58 -17.67 4.06
C MET A 108 -7.52 -19.16 4.41
N GLY A 109 -6.62 -19.54 5.32
CA GLY A 109 -6.52 -20.90 5.86
C GLY A 109 -7.47 -21.19 7.02
N LEU A 110 -8.34 -20.25 7.41
CA LEU A 110 -9.24 -20.35 8.56
C LEU A 110 -8.52 -20.77 9.85
N LYS A 111 -7.28 -20.29 10.06
CA LYS A 111 -6.39 -20.75 11.14
C LYS A 111 -6.68 -20.13 12.52
N TYR A 112 -7.60 -19.18 12.61
CA TYR A 112 -7.89 -18.45 13.83
C TYR A 112 -9.25 -18.84 14.42
N SER A 113 -9.33 -18.82 15.75
CA SER A 113 -10.63 -18.80 16.44
C SER A 113 -11.33 -17.45 16.17
N ALA A 114 -12.64 -17.37 16.40
CA ALA A 114 -13.42 -16.15 16.18
C ALA A 114 -12.85 -14.93 16.94
N ALA A 115 -12.50 -15.10 18.22
CA ALA A 115 -11.90 -14.04 19.03
C ALA A 115 -10.53 -13.56 18.48
N LYS A 116 -9.68 -14.49 18.05
CA LYS A 116 -8.37 -14.16 17.48
C LYS A 116 -8.49 -13.54 16.08
N ALA A 117 -9.44 -14.00 15.28
CA ALA A 117 -9.72 -13.41 13.96
C ALA A 117 -10.17 -11.96 14.10
N THR A 118 -11.06 -11.67 15.06
CA THR A 118 -11.55 -10.31 15.35
C THR A 118 -10.40 -9.38 15.72
N SER A 119 -9.58 -9.74 16.71
CA SER A 119 -8.48 -8.88 17.15
C SER A 119 -7.41 -8.67 16.08
N ARG A 120 -7.09 -9.72 15.29
CA ARG A 120 -6.17 -9.60 14.15
C ARG A 120 -6.73 -8.72 13.05
N LEU A 121 -8.03 -8.81 12.74
CA LEU A 121 -8.67 -7.95 11.74
C LEU A 121 -8.63 -6.48 12.18
N GLN A 122 -8.87 -6.17 13.45
CA GLN A 122 -8.79 -4.78 13.93
C GLN A 122 -7.39 -4.17 13.73
N ILE A 123 -6.33 -4.90 14.10
CA ILE A 123 -4.95 -4.44 13.90
C ILE A 123 -4.62 -4.39 12.40
N TRP A 124 -5.09 -5.35 11.61
CA TRP A 124 -4.93 -5.36 10.15
C TRP A 124 -5.50 -4.08 9.52
N VAL A 125 -6.70 -3.65 9.95
CA VAL A 125 -7.37 -2.44 9.47
C VAL A 125 -6.64 -1.18 9.93
N LEU A 126 -6.22 -1.12 11.20
CA LEU A 126 -5.39 -0.02 11.69
C LEU A 126 -4.12 0.15 10.85
N LEU A 127 -3.34 -0.92 10.70
CA LEU A 127 -2.10 -0.89 9.93
C LEU A 127 -2.35 -0.70 8.42
N HIS A 128 -3.52 -1.07 7.91
CA HIS A 128 -3.92 -0.74 6.55
C HIS A 128 -4.06 0.77 6.37
N TRP A 129 -4.73 1.48 7.29
CA TRP A 129 -4.83 2.93 7.24
C TRP A 129 -3.48 3.64 7.43
N VAL A 130 -2.59 3.09 8.26
CA VAL A 130 -1.20 3.57 8.35
C VAL A 130 -0.51 3.50 6.98
N ARG A 131 -0.67 2.40 6.23
CA ARG A 131 -0.16 2.27 4.86
C ARG A 131 -0.79 3.27 3.90
N VAL A 132 -2.10 3.57 4.03
CA VAL A 132 -2.77 4.60 3.21
C VAL A 132 -2.12 5.96 3.44
N VAL A 133 -1.88 6.35 4.69
CA VAL A 133 -1.22 7.62 5.03
C VAL A 133 0.20 7.66 4.46
N MET A 134 0.98 6.60 4.64
CA MET A 134 2.35 6.52 4.11
C MET A 134 2.39 6.64 2.57
N ALA A 135 1.50 5.95 1.87
CA ALA A 135 1.40 6.02 0.41
C ALA A 135 0.92 7.41 -0.06
N THR A 136 0.01 8.05 0.68
CA THR A 136 -0.45 9.42 0.40
C THR A 136 0.68 10.42 0.57
N THR A 137 1.45 10.30 1.66
CA THR A 137 2.67 11.09 1.87
C THR A 137 3.65 10.88 0.71
N ALA A 138 3.85 9.64 0.27
CA ALA A 138 4.71 9.38 -0.89
C ALA A 138 4.23 10.08 -2.16
N ALA A 139 2.92 10.08 -2.43
CA ALA A 139 2.34 10.80 -3.56
C ALA A 139 2.59 12.32 -3.49
N VAL A 140 2.38 12.92 -2.31
CA VAL A 140 2.63 14.36 -2.08
C VAL A 140 4.09 14.70 -2.33
N PHE A 141 5.02 13.94 -1.76
CA PHE A 141 6.45 14.19 -1.93
C PHE A 141 6.94 13.93 -3.36
N ALA A 142 6.35 12.99 -4.09
CA ALA A 142 6.62 12.79 -5.52
C ALA A 142 6.22 14.02 -6.35
N ILE A 143 5.07 14.64 -6.05
CA ILE A 143 4.63 15.88 -6.71
C ILE A 143 5.57 17.05 -6.40
N LEU A 144 5.93 17.23 -5.12
CA LEU A 144 6.86 18.28 -4.69
C LEU A 144 8.23 18.11 -5.33
N ALA A 145 8.72 16.87 -5.42
CA ALA A 145 9.99 16.55 -6.07
C ALA A 145 9.94 16.87 -7.57
N PHE A 146 8.85 16.51 -8.25
CA PHE A 146 8.66 16.80 -9.67
C PHE A 146 8.65 18.31 -9.96
N GLN A 147 8.03 19.13 -9.12
CA GLN A 147 8.02 20.59 -9.26
C GLN A 147 9.41 21.23 -9.15
N LYS A 148 10.38 20.51 -8.55
CA LYS A 148 11.77 20.94 -8.38
C LYS A 148 12.75 20.17 -9.28
N SER A 149 12.25 19.27 -10.13
CA SER A 149 13.06 18.43 -11.04
C SER A 149 13.38 19.11 -12.36
#